data_AF-A0A645H775-F1
#
_entry.id   AF-A0A645H775-F1
#
_cell.length_a   1.000
_cell.length_b   1.000
_cell.length_c   1.000
_cell.angle_alpha   90.00
_cell.angle_beta   90.00
_cell.angle_gamma   90.00
#
_symmetry.space_group_name_H-M   'P 1'
#
loop_
_entity.id
_entity.type
_entity.pdbx_description
1 polymer ?
#
loop_
_entity_poly.entity_id
_entity_poly.type
_entity_poly.pdbx_seq_one_letter_code
_entity_poly.pdbx_strand_id
1 'polypeptide(L)'
;MYASAPAGQIFGRAFDLAELGWTTGRIPPCYLYTTDEIPSAANEWLGTKHGGLNLTGYSNAAYDLACTNLITAGLDKAAASTASADALKILADEVPVLPLFYHLKVMVSRSDLCGLTLDASARSGLANIESLDTSSQCSQ
;
A
#
# COMPACT_ATOMS: atom_id res chain seq x y z
N MET A 1 -12.08 -12.61 -11.37
CA MET A 1 -11.09 -12.13 -10.38
C MET A 1 -11.60 -10.93 -9.58
N TYR A 2 -11.96 -9.80 -10.22
CA TYR A 2 -12.35 -8.55 -9.55
C TYR A 2 -13.83 -8.42 -9.12
N ALA A 3 -14.56 -9.53 -9.06
CA ALA A 3 -15.92 -9.47 -8.50
C ALA A 3 -15.83 -9.13 -7.01
N SER A 4 -16.84 -8.44 -6.48
CA SER A 4 -16.90 -8.12 -5.05
C SER A 4 -17.01 -9.40 -4.21
N ALA A 5 -16.57 -9.30 -2.97
CA ALA A 5 -16.86 -10.32 -1.97
C ALA A 5 -18.38 -10.46 -1.76
N PRO A 6 -18.89 -11.65 -1.40
CA PRO A 6 -18.15 -12.90 -1.18
C PRO A 6 -17.85 -13.68 -2.47
N ALA A 7 -18.51 -13.35 -3.58
CA ALA A 7 -18.46 -14.18 -4.80
C ALA A 7 -17.12 -14.07 -5.57
N GLY A 8 -16.35 -13.00 -5.36
CA GLY A 8 -15.05 -12.82 -5.99
C GLY A 8 -13.98 -13.75 -5.45
N GLN A 9 -13.20 -14.38 -6.34
CA GLN A 9 -12.08 -15.25 -5.93
C GLN A 9 -11.10 -14.54 -4.99
N ILE A 10 -10.64 -13.34 -5.35
CA ILE A 10 -9.64 -12.59 -4.57
C ILE A 10 -10.28 -11.93 -3.35
N PHE A 11 -11.29 -11.09 -3.56
CA PHE A 11 -11.89 -10.30 -2.48
C PHE A 11 -12.77 -11.15 -1.54
N GLY A 12 -13.29 -12.29 -2.00
CA GLY A 12 -13.93 -13.30 -1.16
C GLY A 12 -12.96 -14.33 -0.58
N ARG A 13 -11.64 -14.17 -0.78
CA ARG A 13 -10.58 -15.06 -0.27
C ARG A 13 -10.78 -16.55 -0.62
N ALA A 14 -11.30 -16.82 -1.80
CA ALA A 14 -11.47 -18.16 -2.35
C ALA A 14 -10.30 -18.53 -3.28
N PHE A 15 -9.09 -18.60 -2.70
CA PHE A 15 -7.85 -18.99 -3.38
C PHE A 15 -6.88 -19.65 -2.39
N ASP A 16 -6.00 -20.53 -2.89
CA ASP A 16 -4.86 -21.05 -2.13
C ASP A 16 -3.62 -20.14 -2.27
N LEU A 17 -3.43 -19.58 -3.48
CA LEU A 17 -2.38 -18.64 -3.80
C LEU A 17 -2.91 -17.56 -4.75
N ALA A 18 -2.52 -16.31 -4.51
CA ALA A 18 -2.82 -15.19 -5.39
C ALA A 18 -1.57 -14.34 -5.60
N GLU A 19 -1.27 -14.04 -6.87
CA GLU A 19 -0.25 -13.05 -7.24
C GLU A 19 -0.93 -11.68 -7.36
N LEU A 20 -0.43 -10.69 -6.60
CA LEU A 20 -1.08 -9.39 -6.46
C LEU A 20 -0.04 -8.28 -6.57
N GLY A 21 -0.31 -7.31 -7.45
CA GLY A 21 0.47 -6.08 -7.56
C GLY A 21 -0.08 -5.01 -6.62
N TRP A 22 0.49 -4.89 -5.41
CA TRP A 22 0.12 -3.88 -4.44
C TRP A 22 1.06 -2.67 -4.47
N THR A 23 0.50 -1.47 -4.33
CA THR A 23 1.31 -0.28 -4.03
C THR A 23 1.50 -0.19 -2.52
N THR A 24 2.72 -0.40 -2.04
CA THR A 24 3.09 -0.11 -0.65
C THR A 24 3.69 1.29 -0.56
N GLY A 25 3.34 2.03 0.49
CA GLY A 25 3.87 3.38 0.74
C GLY A 25 5.21 3.39 1.47
N ARG A 26 5.58 4.57 2.00
CA ARG A 26 6.76 4.77 2.86
C ARG A 26 6.59 4.22 4.28
N ILE A 27 5.37 3.82 4.64
CA ILE A 27 4.98 3.30 5.94
C ILE A 27 4.65 1.82 5.75
N PRO A 28 5.03 0.93 6.70
CA PRO A 28 4.60 -0.46 6.70
C PRO A 28 3.10 -0.59 6.39
N PRO A 29 2.70 -1.51 5.50
CA PRO A 29 1.35 -1.56 4.97
C PRO A 29 0.38 -2.22 5.96
N CYS A 30 0.13 -1.57 7.11
CA CYS A 30 -0.76 -2.07 8.16
C CYS A 30 -2.13 -2.49 7.63
N TYR A 31 -2.69 -1.73 6.68
CA TYR A 31 -3.96 -2.03 6.03
C TYR A 31 -4.02 -3.37 5.30
N LEU A 32 -2.88 -3.99 4.96
CA LEU A 32 -2.80 -5.29 4.29
C LEU A 32 -2.69 -6.47 5.25
N TYR A 33 -2.38 -6.25 6.53
CA TYR A 33 -1.95 -7.33 7.42
C TYR A 33 -2.51 -7.23 8.85
N THR A 34 -3.24 -6.17 9.20
CA THR A 34 -3.90 -6.12 10.50
C THR A 34 -5.08 -7.08 10.57
N THR A 35 -5.31 -7.69 11.73
CA THR A 35 -6.36 -8.71 11.94
C THR A 35 -7.75 -8.18 11.60
N ASP A 36 -8.06 -6.94 11.98
CA ASP A 36 -9.36 -6.31 11.75
C ASP A 36 -9.66 -6.04 10.25
N GLU A 37 -8.65 -6.16 9.39
CA GLU A 37 -8.78 -5.99 7.94
C GLU A 37 -8.94 -7.31 7.20
N ILE A 38 -9.09 -8.45 7.89
CA ILE A 38 -9.39 -9.74 7.25
C ILE A 38 -10.85 -9.73 6.79
N PRO A 39 -11.15 -9.82 5.47
CA PRO A 39 -12.51 -9.96 4.99
C PRO A 39 -13.21 -11.19 5.55
N SER A 40 -14.39 -10.97 6.11
CA SER A 40 -15.27 -12.03 6.58
C SER A 40 -16.73 -11.59 6.49
N ALA A 41 -17.66 -12.53 6.59
CA ALA A 41 -19.08 -12.19 6.68
C ALA A 41 -19.41 -11.29 7.88
N ALA A 42 -18.63 -11.38 8.97
CA ALA A 42 -18.87 -10.62 10.20
C ALA A 42 -18.54 -9.11 10.05
N ASN A 43 -17.68 -8.74 9.10
CA ASN A 43 -17.33 -7.35 8.79
C ASN A 43 -17.75 -6.95 7.37
N GLU A 44 -18.79 -7.60 6.84
CA GLU A 44 -19.34 -7.34 5.50
C GLU A 44 -18.29 -7.44 4.39
N TRP A 45 -17.20 -8.16 4.63
CA TRP A 45 -16.04 -8.28 3.75
C TRP A 45 -15.27 -6.97 3.49
N LEU A 46 -15.50 -5.94 4.29
CA LEU A 46 -14.94 -4.60 4.14
C LEU A 46 -13.92 -4.23 5.23
N GLY A 47 -13.59 -5.16 6.13
CA GLY A 47 -12.70 -4.84 7.25
C GLY A 47 -13.33 -3.82 8.19
N THR A 48 -12.50 -3.03 8.88
CA THR A 48 -13.00 -1.98 9.79
C THR A 48 -12.67 -0.56 9.32
N LYS A 49 -11.57 -0.41 8.57
CA LYS A 49 -10.99 0.89 8.21
C LYS A 49 -10.55 0.96 6.75
N HIS A 50 -10.05 -0.13 6.18
CA HIS A 50 -9.30 -0.10 4.92
C HIS A 50 -9.92 -0.92 3.79
N GLY A 51 -11.13 -1.43 3.95
CA GLY A 51 -11.85 -2.13 2.89
C GLY A 51 -11.56 -3.63 2.84
N GLY A 52 -11.02 -4.22 3.90
CA GLY A 52 -10.82 -5.66 3.98
C GLY A 52 -9.64 -6.10 3.10
N LEU A 53 -8.52 -5.40 3.19
CA LEU A 53 -7.39 -5.66 2.28
C LEU A 53 -6.41 -6.71 2.80
N ASN A 54 -6.63 -7.25 4.01
CA ASN A 54 -5.89 -8.41 4.49
C ASN A 54 -6.41 -9.70 3.87
N LEU A 55 -6.12 -9.85 2.58
CA LEU A 55 -6.51 -11.03 1.80
C LEU A 55 -5.75 -12.28 2.21
N THR A 56 -4.56 -12.12 2.80
CA THR A 56 -3.74 -13.23 3.31
C THR A 56 -4.45 -13.96 4.46
N GLY A 57 -5.28 -13.26 5.24
CA GLY A 57 -5.85 -13.78 6.47
C GLY A 57 -4.85 -13.81 7.63
N TYR A 58 -3.70 -13.14 7.49
CA TYR A 58 -2.68 -13.04 8.52
C TYR A 58 -3.22 -12.32 9.76
N SER A 59 -2.89 -12.82 10.94
CA SER A 59 -3.31 -12.25 12.21
C SER A 59 -2.20 -12.40 13.24
N ASN A 60 -1.77 -11.28 13.81
CA ASN A 60 -0.72 -11.24 14.82
C ASN A 60 -0.92 -10.03 15.74
N ALA A 61 -1.14 -10.28 17.02
CA ALA A 61 -1.44 -9.23 17.99
C ALA A 61 -0.27 -8.24 18.21
N ALA A 62 0.99 -8.70 18.08
CA ALA A 62 2.15 -7.83 18.19
C ALA A 62 2.27 -6.93 16.94
N TYR A 63 1.94 -7.46 15.76
CA TYR A 63 1.86 -6.66 14.54
C TYR A 63 0.75 -5.61 14.62
N ASP A 64 -0.44 -6.00 15.08
CA ASP A 64 -1.59 -5.09 15.27
C ASP A 64 -1.25 -3.96 16.25
N LEU A 65 -0.53 -4.28 17.34
CA LEU A 65 -0.05 -3.29 18.30
C LEU A 65 0.99 -2.34 17.69
N ALA A 66 1.99 -2.87 16.97
CA ALA A 66 3.00 -2.05 16.28
C ALA A 66 2.34 -1.09 15.28
N CYS A 67 1.36 -1.56 14.51
CA CYS A 67 0.57 -0.75 13.60
C CYS A 67 -0.25 0.33 14.32
N THR A 68 -0.86 -0.01 15.46
CA THR A 68 -1.58 0.96 16.28
C THR A 68 -0.66 2.04 16.82
N ASN A 69 0.50 1.66 17.35
CA ASN A 69 1.52 2.60 17.85
C ASN A 69 2.03 3.51 16.73
N LEU A 70 2.25 2.95 15.54
CA LEU A 70 2.70 3.71 14.38
C LEU A 70 1.68 4.77 13.94
N ILE A 71 0.41 4.40 13.83
CA ILE A 71 -0.68 5.31 13.43
C ILE A 71 -0.91 6.39 14.50
N THR A 72 -0.73 6.05 15.78
CA THR A 72 -0.99 6.96 16.91
C THR A 72 0.23 7.79 17.34
N ALA A 73 1.42 7.53 16.79
CA ALA A 73 2.65 8.27 17.12
C ALA A 73 2.59 9.78 16.79
N GLY A 74 1.70 10.19 15.88
CA GLY A 74 1.52 11.60 15.53
C GLY A 74 2.80 12.23 14.97
N LEU A 75 3.31 13.28 15.63
CA LEU A 75 4.54 13.99 15.23
C LEU A 75 5.81 13.43 15.89
N ASP A 76 5.70 12.43 16.77
CA ASP A 76 6.86 11.78 17.37
C ASP A 76 7.52 10.85 16.36
N LYS A 77 8.57 11.36 15.71
CA LYS A 77 9.33 10.63 14.70
C LYS A 77 10.06 9.42 15.27
N ALA A 78 10.52 9.47 16.53
CA ALA A 78 11.24 8.37 17.13
C ALA A 78 10.28 7.22 17.42
N ALA A 79 9.13 7.52 18.00
CA ALA A 79 8.07 6.53 18.22
C ALA A 79 7.58 5.90 16.91
N ALA A 80 7.33 6.71 15.87
CA ALA A 80 6.94 6.21 14.55
C ALA A 80 8.02 5.33 13.90
N SER A 81 9.29 5.70 14.04
CA SER A 81 10.41 4.91 13.48
C SER A 81 10.54 3.55 14.18
N THR A 82 10.44 3.52 15.51
CA THR A 82 10.50 2.27 16.29
C THR A 82 9.33 1.36 15.92
N ALA A 83 8.10 1.89 15.96
CA ALA A 83 6.91 1.11 15.62
C ALA A 83 6.93 0.59 14.17
N SER A 84 7.49 1.38 13.24
CA SER A 84 7.69 0.94 11.85
C SER A 84 8.68 -0.22 11.76
N ALA A 85 9.80 -0.15 12.48
CA ALA A 85 10.82 -1.19 12.51
C ALA A 85 10.28 -2.49 13.12
N ASP A 86 9.50 -2.39 14.20
CA ASP A 86 8.85 -3.54 14.84
C ASP A 86 7.89 -4.25 13.88
N ALA A 87 7.01 -3.49 13.20
CA ALA A 87 6.07 -4.04 12.23
C ALA A 87 6.79 -4.75 11.06
N LEU A 88 7.84 -4.14 10.51
CA LEU A 88 8.61 -4.73 9.41
C LEU A 88 9.38 -5.98 9.84
N LYS A 89 9.95 -5.97 11.06
CA LYS A 89 10.64 -7.13 11.61
C LYS A 89 9.70 -8.33 11.72
N ILE A 90 8.49 -8.13 12.24
CA ILE A 90 7.49 -9.19 12.35
C ILE A 90 7.13 -9.75 10.96
N LEU A 91 6.87 -8.89 9.96
CA LEU A 91 6.55 -9.36 8.61
C LEU A 91 7.71 -10.10 7.94
N ALA A 92 8.96 -9.69 8.21
CA ALA A 92 10.15 -10.36 7.70
C ALA A 92 10.36 -11.74 8.36
N ASP A 93 10.01 -11.87 9.64
CA ASP A 93 10.15 -13.11 10.40
C ASP A 93 9.01 -14.10 10.08
N GLU A 94 7.76 -13.64 9.88
CA GLU A 94 6.57 -14.50 9.68
C GLU A 94 6.18 -14.72 8.21
N VAL A 95 6.64 -13.86 7.30
CA VAL A 95 6.51 -13.99 5.83
C VAL A 95 5.08 -14.34 5.35
N PRO A 96 4.06 -13.53 5.69
CA PRO A 96 2.67 -13.79 5.25
C PRO A 96 2.45 -13.59 3.74
N VAL A 97 3.44 -13.02 3.05
CA VAL A 97 3.47 -12.85 1.60
C VAL A 97 4.89 -13.13 1.11
N LEU A 98 5.03 -13.57 -0.13
CA LEU A 98 6.32 -13.68 -0.82
C LEU A 98 6.50 -12.46 -1.74
N PRO A 99 7.34 -11.46 -1.39
CA PRO A 99 7.63 -10.35 -2.28
C PRO A 99 8.42 -10.82 -3.49
N LEU A 100 7.98 -10.46 -4.70
CA LEU A 100 8.67 -10.85 -5.94
C LEU A 100 9.65 -9.78 -6.41
N PHE A 101 9.14 -8.58 -6.72
CA PHE A 101 9.94 -7.44 -7.17
C PHE A 101 9.14 -6.13 -7.06
N TYR A 102 9.84 -5.01 -7.16
CA TYR A 102 9.22 -3.70 -7.30
C TYR A 102 8.95 -3.39 -8.78
N HIS A 103 7.76 -2.86 -9.08
CA HIS A 103 7.42 -2.39 -10.42
C HIS A 103 8.21 -1.12 -10.79
N LEU A 104 8.67 -1.05 -12.04
CA LEU A 104 9.29 0.16 -12.58
C LEU A 104 8.23 1.24 -12.76
N LYS A 105 8.52 2.46 -12.28
CA LYS A 105 7.70 3.65 -12.54
C LYS A 105 8.33 4.42 -13.70
N VAL A 106 7.63 4.49 -14.82
CA VAL A 106 8.10 5.15 -16.06
C VAL A 106 7.11 6.22 -16.48
N MET A 107 7.61 7.36 -16.95
CA MET A 107 6.80 8.41 -17.57
C MET A 107 7.37 8.75 -18.94
N VAL A 108 6.48 8.95 -19.90
CA VAL A 108 6.80 9.39 -21.25
C VAL A 108 5.87 10.55 -21.57
N SER A 109 6.43 11.62 -22.12
CA SER A 109 5.67 12.78 -22.57
C SER A 109 6.10 13.22 -23.96
N ARG A 110 5.25 14.03 -24.57
CA ARG A 110 5.62 14.86 -25.72
C ARG A 110 6.78 15.80 -25.34
N SER A 111 7.64 16.13 -26.30
CA SER A 111 8.85 16.93 -26.07
C SER A 111 8.58 18.39 -25.70
N ASP A 112 7.38 18.88 -25.99
CA ASP A 112 6.90 20.22 -25.68
C ASP A 112 6.06 20.29 -24.40
N LEU A 113 5.99 19.20 -23.61
CA LEU A 113 5.46 19.23 -22.25
C LEU A 113 6.61 19.54 -21.27
N CYS A 114 6.55 20.70 -20.64
CA CYS A 114 7.55 21.18 -19.69
C CYS A 114 7.11 20.97 -18.25
N GLY A 115 8.07 21.02 -17.32
CA GLY A 115 7.82 20.87 -15.87
C GLY A 115 7.56 19.44 -15.40
N LEU A 116 7.58 18.45 -16.30
CA LEU A 116 7.38 17.05 -15.93
C LEU A 116 8.59 16.51 -15.16
N THR A 117 8.35 16.07 -13.93
CA THR A 117 9.37 15.49 -13.05
C THR A 117 8.90 14.14 -12.50
N LEU A 118 9.76 13.12 -12.56
CA LEU A 118 9.44 11.81 -12.01
C LEU A 118 9.77 11.74 -10.51
N ASP A 119 8.78 12.05 -9.66
CA ASP A 119 8.86 11.69 -8.24
C ASP A 119 8.45 10.22 -8.06
N ALA A 120 9.42 9.34 -7.85
CA ALA A 120 9.18 7.91 -7.62
C ALA A 120 8.37 7.64 -6.34
N SER A 121 8.36 8.57 -5.39
CA SER A 121 7.63 8.43 -4.13
C SER A 121 6.19 8.94 -4.17
N ALA A 122 5.84 9.73 -5.18
CA ALA A 122 4.49 10.19 -5.39
C ALA A 122 3.57 9.06 -5.88
N ARG A 123 2.29 9.08 -5.50
CA ARG A 123 1.31 8.08 -5.96
C ARG A 123 1.04 8.16 -7.46
N SER A 124 1.15 9.35 -8.04
CA SER A 124 0.92 9.62 -9.46
C SER A 124 2.12 10.32 -10.08
N GLY A 125 2.35 10.11 -11.37
CA GLY A 125 3.28 10.93 -12.15
C GLY A 125 2.79 12.37 -12.36
N LEU A 126 1.49 12.60 -12.13
CA LEU A 126 0.83 13.90 -12.26
C LEU A 126 0.65 14.60 -10.90
N ALA A 127 1.47 14.24 -9.90
CA ALA A 127 1.36 14.85 -8.56
C ALA A 127 1.57 16.37 -8.57
N ASN A 128 2.35 16.87 -9.54
CA ASN A 128 2.61 18.29 -9.77
C ASN A 128 2.01 18.74 -11.11
N ILE A 129 0.78 18.31 -11.45
CA ILE A 129 0.16 18.65 -12.73
C ILE A 129 0.06 20.18 -12.95
N GLU A 130 -0.02 20.96 -11.88
CA GLU A 130 -0.17 22.42 -11.96
C GLU A 130 1.12 23.14 -12.32
N SER A 131 2.26 22.45 -12.29
CA SER A 131 3.54 22.97 -12.79
C SER A 131 3.81 22.58 -14.24
N LEU A 132 2.89 21.85 -14.89
CA LEU A 132 3.04 21.44 -16.28
C LEU A 132 2.55 22.54 -17.21
N ASP A 133 3.31 22.80 -18.27
CA ASP A 133 2.94 23.73 -19.33
C ASP A 133 3.40 23.19 -20.69
N THR A 134 2.80 23.70 -21.77
CA THR A 134 3.20 23.36 -23.14
C THR A 134 3.98 24.50 -23.77
N SER A 135 5.23 24.25 -24.16
CA SER A 135 6.09 25.22 -24.83
C SER A 135 6.95 24.54 -25.89
N SER A 136 7.24 25.26 -26.97
CA SER A 136 8.17 24.79 -28.02
C SER A 136 9.57 24.47 -27.50
N GLN A 137 9.99 25.07 -26.36
CA GLN A 137 11.22 24.79 -25.66
C GLN A 137 10.99 24.92 -24.14
N CYS A 138 11.49 23.94 -23.37
CA CYS A 138 11.48 24.02 -21.92
C CYS A 138 12.68 24.85 -21.45
N SER A 139 12.42 25.89 -20.66
CA SER A 139 13.48 26.59 -19.93
C SER A 139 14.14 25.61 -18.95
N GLN A 140 15.47 25.43 -19.07
CA GLN A 140 16.25 24.67 -18.09
C GLN A 140 16.22 25.31 -16.71
#